data_AF-A0A833FRI4-F1
#
_entry.id   AF-A0A833FRI4-F1
#
_cell.length_a   1.000
_cell.length_b   1.000
_cell.length_c   1.000
_cell.angle_alpha   90.00
_cell.angle_beta   90.00
_cell.angle_gamma   90.00
#
_symmetry.space_group_name_H-M   'P 1'
#
loop_
_entity.id
_entity.type
_entity.pdbx_description
1 polymer ?
#
loop_
_entity_poly.entity_id
_entity_poly.type
_entity_poly.pdbx_seq_one_letter_code
_entity_poly.pdbx_strand_id
1 'polypeptide(L)'
;MKATRANMAAEDDTRAEFRRLFELSGLRQKELASLLGNRDMTVNRWFADRSDAVMPPYYAVNFLRAYLMLTPEQRDALPRK
;
A
#
# COMPACT_ATOMS: atom_id res chain seq x y z
N MET A 1 -9.98 6.09 -23.99
CA MET A 1 -11.08 5.49 -23.21
C MET A 1 -11.42 6.45 -22.06
N LYS A 2 -12.67 6.88 -21.91
CA LYS A 2 -13.09 7.75 -20.80
C LYS A 2 -13.45 6.85 -19.60
N ALA A 3 -12.69 6.94 -18.52
CA ALA A 3 -13.08 6.32 -17.26
C ALA A 3 -14.41 6.95 -16.78
N THR A 4 -15.36 6.13 -16.38
CA THR A 4 -16.66 6.56 -15.83
C THR A 4 -16.44 7.20 -14.46
N ARG A 5 -17.20 8.24 -14.09
CA ARG A 5 -17.09 8.93 -12.77
C ARG A 5 -17.09 7.99 -11.57
N ALA A 6 -17.82 6.87 -11.64
CA ALA A 6 -17.86 5.85 -10.58
C ALA A 6 -16.51 5.12 -10.39
N ASN A 7 -15.76 4.89 -11.47
CA ASN A 7 -14.43 4.25 -11.38
C ASN A 7 -13.41 5.20 -10.74
N MET A 8 -13.48 6.50 -11.05
CA MET A 8 -12.59 7.49 -10.45
C MET A 8 -12.81 7.61 -8.93
N ALA A 9 -14.06 7.59 -8.47
CA ALA A 9 -14.37 7.60 -7.03
C ALA A 9 -13.84 6.36 -6.30
N ALA A 10 -14.01 5.17 -6.86
CA ALA A 10 -13.50 3.92 -6.26
C ALA A 10 -11.95 3.86 -6.24
N GLU A 11 -11.29 4.43 -7.25
CA GLU A 11 -9.83 4.56 -7.28
C GLU A 11 -9.34 5.55 -6.21
N ASP A 12 -10.01 6.70 -6.06
CA ASP A 12 -9.69 7.68 -5.01
C ASP A 12 -9.86 7.08 -3.60
N ASP A 13 -10.94 6.31 -3.38
CA ASP A 13 -11.19 5.61 -2.11
C ASP A 13 -10.10 4.59 -1.79
N THR A 14 -9.65 3.82 -2.78
CA THR A 14 -8.58 2.82 -2.61
C THR A 14 -7.25 3.49 -2.23
N ARG A 15 -6.94 4.63 -2.85
CA ARG A 15 -5.71 5.39 -2.54
C ARG A 15 -5.76 5.99 -1.15
N ALA A 16 -6.91 6.56 -0.76
CA ALA A 16 -7.13 7.10 0.57
C ALA A 16 -7.03 6.01 1.65
N GLU A 17 -7.65 4.84 1.42
CA GLU A 17 -7.57 3.70 2.32
C GLU A 17 -6.13 3.20 2.47
N PHE A 18 -5.43 2.98 1.35
CA PHE A 18 -4.03 2.55 1.37
C PHE A 18 -3.15 3.49 2.20
N ARG A 19 -3.29 4.81 1.99
CA ARG A 19 -2.54 5.82 2.74
C ARG A 19 -2.82 5.74 4.24
N ARG A 20 -4.10 5.68 4.63
CA ARG A 20 -4.53 5.57 6.03
C ARG A 20 -3.97 4.29 6.69
N LEU A 21 -4.09 3.15 6.04
CA LEU A 21 -3.60 1.88 6.58
C LEU A 21 -2.07 1.88 6.71
N PHE A 22 -1.37 2.48 5.74
CA PHE A 22 0.09 2.61 5.79
C PHE A 22 0.53 3.49 6.96
N GLU A 23 -0.09 4.65 7.17
CA GLU A 23 0.18 5.52 8.31
C GLU A 23 -0.03 4.80 9.65
N LEU A 24 -1.14 4.06 9.79
CA LEU A 24 -1.43 3.27 10.99
C LEU A 24 -0.44 2.12 11.22
N SER A 25 0.15 1.59 10.16
CA SER A 25 1.09 0.45 10.25
C SER A 25 2.42 0.83 10.91
N GLY A 26 2.79 2.11 10.88
CA GLY A 26 4.10 2.59 11.33
C GLY A 26 5.28 2.13 10.45
N LEU A 27 5.02 1.47 9.32
CA LEU A 27 6.04 1.01 8.40
C LEU A 27 6.65 2.18 7.60
N ARG A 28 7.94 2.06 7.29
CA ARG A 28 8.57 2.87 6.23
C ARG A 28 8.28 2.24 4.86
N GLN A 29 8.32 3.04 3.79
CA GLN A 29 8.06 2.56 2.43
C GLN A 29 8.99 1.39 2.03
N LYS A 30 10.26 1.46 2.43
CA LYS A 30 11.26 0.39 2.21
C LYS A 30 10.90 -0.91 2.95
N GLU A 31 10.33 -0.81 4.14
CA GLU A 31 9.92 -1.99 4.92
C GLU A 31 8.69 -2.65 4.29
N LEU A 32 7.71 -1.86 3.86
CA LEU A 32 6.58 -2.35 3.10
C LEU A 32 7.02 -3.01 1.78
N ALA A 33 7.99 -2.41 1.08
CA ALA A 33 8.55 -2.98 -0.14
C ALA A 33 9.18 -4.36 0.10
N SER A 34 10.03 -4.48 1.13
CA SER A 34 10.68 -5.74 1.51
C SER A 34 9.66 -6.82 1.92
N LEU A 35 8.65 -6.47 2.71
CA LEU A 35 7.59 -7.41 3.15
C LEU A 35 6.72 -7.90 1.99
N LEU A 36 6.45 -7.04 0.99
CA LEU A 36 5.68 -7.40 -0.19
C LEU A 36 6.53 -8.02 -1.31
N GLY A 37 7.85 -8.10 -1.13
CA GLY A 37 8.79 -8.52 -2.18
C GLY A 37 8.79 -7.62 -3.42
N ASN A 38 8.51 -6.33 -3.24
CA ASN A 38 8.52 -5.31 -4.28
C ASN A 38 9.79 -4.44 -4.18
N ARG A 39 10.13 -3.74 -5.26
CA ARG A 39 11.20 -2.72 -5.24
C ARG A 39 10.69 -1.45 -4.55
N ASP A 40 11.56 -0.74 -3.86
CA ASP A 40 11.26 0.55 -3.20
C ASP A 40 10.61 1.55 -4.16
N MET A 41 11.10 1.65 -5.40
CA MET A 41 10.53 2.52 -6.43
C MET A 41 9.09 2.13 -6.84
N THR A 42 8.73 0.84 -6.76
CA THR A 42 7.36 0.40 -7.04
C THR A 42 6.41 0.89 -5.97
N VAL A 43 6.79 0.71 -4.70
CA VAL A 43 5.99 1.16 -3.55
C VAL A 43 5.91 2.68 -3.52
N ASN A 44 7.00 3.39 -3.80
CA ASN A 44 7.01 4.86 -3.83
C ASN A 44 5.99 5.46 -4.81
N ARG A 45 5.79 4.83 -5.98
CA ARG A 45 4.80 5.27 -6.98
C ARG A 45 3.35 5.16 -6.51
N TRP A 46 3.07 4.44 -5.42
CA TRP A 46 1.73 4.36 -4.82
C TRP A 46 1.40 5.56 -3.92
N PHE A 47 2.43 6.29 -3.45
CA PHE A 47 2.26 7.38 -2.48
C PHE A 47 2.39 8.78 -3.09
N ALA A 48 3.18 8.92 -4.16
CA ALA A 48 3.57 10.21 -4.69
C ALA A 48 2.52 10.80 -5.64
N ASP A 49 2.43 12.13 -5.66
CA ASP A 49 1.73 12.87 -6.71
C ASP A 49 2.72 13.13 -7.85
N ARG A 50 2.89 12.11 -8.69
CA ARG A 50 3.82 12.11 -9.84
C ARG A 50 3.05 11.77 -11.10
N SER A 51 3.57 12.18 -12.24
CA SER A 51 3.00 11.83 -13.55
C SER A 51 3.00 10.31 -13.81
N ASP A 52 3.89 9.56 -13.16
CA ASP A 52 3.98 8.09 -13.21
C ASP A 52 3.43 7.40 -11.95
N ALA A 53 2.66 8.13 -11.13
CA ALA A 53 2.00 7.53 -9.97
C ALA A 53 0.99 6.48 -10.42
N VAL A 54 0.99 5.33 -9.75
CA VAL A 54 0.08 4.22 -10.04
C VAL A 54 -0.75 3.89 -8.82
N MET A 55 -1.95 3.36 -9.06
CA MET A 55 -2.81 2.92 -7.98
C MET A 55 -2.12 1.82 -7.14
N PRO A 56 -2.19 1.89 -5.80
CA PRO A 56 -1.76 0.77 -4.97
C PRO A 56 -2.57 -0.47 -5.34
N PRO A 57 -1.92 -1.63 -5.55
CA PRO A 57 -2.62 -2.83 -5.94
C PRO A 57 -3.43 -3.38 -4.76
N TYR A 58 -4.51 -4.08 -5.07
CA TYR A 58 -5.43 -4.67 -4.08
C TYR A 58 -4.71 -5.51 -3.01
N TYR A 59 -3.69 -6.28 -3.39
CA TYR A 59 -2.91 -7.09 -2.44
C TYR A 59 -2.16 -6.25 -1.41
N ALA A 60 -1.72 -5.03 -1.75
CA ALA A 60 -1.00 -4.16 -0.82
C ALA A 60 -1.92 -3.60 0.25
N VAL A 61 -3.16 -3.22 -0.13
CA VAL A 61 -4.20 -2.80 0.81
C VAL A 61 -4.56 -3.94 1.76
N ASN A 62 -4.83 -5.13 1.23
CA ASN A 62 -5.17 -6.29 2.06
C ASN A 62 -4.02 -6.75 2.95
N PHE A 63 -2.78 -6.67 2.48
CA PHE A 63 -1.62 -6.93 3.31
C PHE A 63 -1.59 -6.00 4.52
N LEU A 64 -1.79 -4.69 4.33
CA LEU A 64 -1.80 -3.74 5.44
C LEU A 64 -2.97 -3.99 6.42
N ARG A 65 -4.17 -4.34 5.91
CA ARG A 65 -5.29 -4.77 6.76
C ARG A 65 -4.91 -5.95 7.65
N ALA A 66 -4.30 -6.98 7.06
CA ALA A 66 -3.86 -8.16 7.80
C ALA A 66 -2.71 -7.85 8.77
N TYR A 67 -1.73 -7.06 8.34
CA TYR A 67 -0.58 -6.65 9.15
C TYR A 67 -1.00 -5.94 10.44
N LEU A 68 -2.02 -5.08 10.37
CA LEU A 68 -2.56 -4.37 11.52
C LEU A 68 -3.26 -5.29 12.53
N MET A 69 -3.69 -6.49 12.12
CA MET A 69 -4.29 -7.49 13.01
C MET A 69 -3.24 -8.35 13.73
N LEU A 70 -1.98 -8.33 13.30
CA LEU A 70 -0.89 -9.07 13.93
C LEU A 70 -0.42 -8.41 15.21
N THR A 71 0.02 -9.22 16.18
CA THR A 71 0.76 -8.73 17.36
C THR A 71 2.15 -8.22 16.95
N PRO A 72 2.81 -7.39 17.78
CA PRO A 72 4.17 -6.93 17.51
C PRO A 72 5.15 -8.08 17.21
N GLU A 73 5.10 -9.17 18.00
CA GLU A 73 5.99 -10.32 17.86
C GLU A 73 5.78 -11.04 16.52
N GLN A 74 4.51 -11.15 16.09
CA GLN A 74 4.17 -11.74 14.79
C GLN A 74 4.65 -10.88 13.63
N ARG A 75 4.60 -9.54 13.77
CA ARG A 75 5.11 -8.60 12.75
C ARG A 75 6.62 -8.70 12.60
N ASP A 76 7.33 -8.86 13.72
CA ASP A 76 8.79 -9.00 13.74
C ASP A 76 9.25 -10.33 13.12
N ALA A 77 8.43 -11.38 13.22
CA ALA A 77 8.70 -12.68 12.61
C ALA A 77 8.43 -12.75 11.09
N LEU A 78 7.87 -11.70 10.48
CA LEU A 78 7.56 -11.72 9.04
C LEU A 78 8.82 -11.79 8.17
N PRO A 79 8.82 -12.58 7.09
CA PRO A 79 9.95 -12.66 6.19
C PRO A 79 10.14 -11.33 5.44
N ARG A 80 11.39 -10.86 5.39
CA ARG A 80 11.80 -9.64 4.69
C ARG A 80 12.76 -10.01 3.57
N LYS A 81 12.50 -9.53 2.35
CA LYS A 81 13.36 -9.72 1.18
C LYS A 81 14.38 -8.60 1.02
#